data_AF-A0AAU6CNK9-F1
#
_entry.id   AF-A0AAU6CNK9-F1
#
_cell.length_a   1.000
_cell.length_b   1.000
_cell.length_c   1.000
_cell.angle_alpha   90.00
_cell.angle_beta   90.00
_cell.angle_gamma   90.00
#
_symmetry.space_group_name_H-M   'P 1'
#
loop_
_entity.id
_entity.type
_entity.pdbx_description
1 polymer ?
#
loop_
_entity_poly.entity_id
_entity_poly.type
_entity_poly.pdbx_seq_one_letter_code
_entity_poly.pdbx_strand_id
1 'polypeptide(L)'
;MVNPVVGLRYDPLERLLAEIAGTASPTSATIAHSVGYLTPGHSFLQLRVAEPGDAERAADELHELVQTYGLPFAGQHASTDALLTALRAGGNVPNPDRTRILIPALHFLRGDMSQTRSCLANHGQNTSMPVVAEYHRFANALTTRLSA
;
A
#
# COMPACT_ATOMS: atom_id res chain seq x y z
N MET A 1 -19.94 2.47 -15.46
CA MET A 1 -18.75 3.36 -15.35
C MET A 1 -17.68 2.63 -14.57
N VAL A 2 -16.41 2.80 -14.95
CA VAL A 2 -15.26 2.14 -14.33
C VAL A 2 -14.21 3.19 -13.98
N ASN A 3 -13.68 3.18 -12.76
CA ASN A 3 -12.51 3.97 -12.37
C ASN A 3 -11.27 3.08 -12.43
N PRO A 4 -10.34 3.31 -13.37
CA PRO A 4 -9.09 2.58 -13.43
C PRO A 4 -8.21 2.88 -12.21
N VAL A 5 -7.81 1.84 -11.47
CA VAL A 5 -6.89 1.93 -10.34
C VAL A 5 -5.77 0.91 -10.55
N VAL A 6 -4.53 1.36 -10.39
CA VAL A 6 -3.37 0.48 -10.32
C VAL A 6 -2.98 0.25 -8.86
N GLY A 7 -2.78 -1.00 -8.49
CA GLY A 7 -2.37 -1.40 -7.14
C GLY A 7 -1.10 -2.23 -7.18
N LEU A 8 -0.22 -2.00 -6.21
CA LEU A 8 0.98 -2.81 -5.99
C LEU A 8 0.89 -3.51 -4.65
N ARG A 9 1.13 -4.82 -4.68
CA ARG A 9 1.23 -5.66 -3.50
C ARG A 9 2.70 -5.99 -3.26
N TYR A 10 3.15 -5.76 -2.03
CA TYR A 10 4.48 -6.14 -1.60
C TYR A 10 4.42 -7.39 -0.71
N ASP A 11 4.57 -8.56 -1.34
CA ASP A 11 4.34 -9.86 -0.69
C ASP A 11 5.12 -10.11 0.60
N PRO A 12 6.42 -9.78 0.70
CA PRO A 12 7.17 -9.99 1.95
C PRO A 12 6.54 -9.24 3.14
N LEU A 13 6.03 -8.03 2.90
CA LEU A 13 5.35 -7.24 3.93
C LEU A 13 3.99 -7.83 4.28
N GLU A 14 3.16 -8.13 3.28
CA GLU A 14 1.82 -8.65 3.55
C GLU A 14 1.87 -10.05 4.20
N ARG A 15 2.94 -10.84 3.98
CA ARG A 15 3.19 -12.09 4.71
C ARG A 15 3.59 -11.83 6.15
N LEU A 16 4.54 -10.93 6.39
CA LEU A 16 4.95 -10.54 7.76
C LEU A 16 3.77 -10.07 8.60
N LEU A 17 2.90 -9.23 8.02
CA LEU A 17 1.71 -8.72 8.71
C LEU A 17 0.69 -9.82 8.99
N ALA A 18 0.47 -10.72 8.04
CA ALA A 18 -0.42 -11.88 8.21
C ALA A 18 0.05 -12.82 9.32
N GLU A 19 1.34 -13.12 9.37
CA GLU A 19 1.96 -13.92 10.43
C GLU A 19 1.80 -13.27 11.80
N ILE A 20 1.96 -11.95 11.90
CA ILE A 20 1.75 -11.20 13.15
C ILE A 20 0.28 -11.21 13.57
N ALA A 21 -0.63 -11.05 12.61
CA ALA A 21 -2.06 -11.02 12.88
C ALA A 21 -2.66 -12.40 13.17
N GLY A 22 -1.96 -13.49 12.79
CA GLY A 22 -2.48 -14.85 12.84
C GLY A 22 -3.57 -15.10 11.79
N THR A 23 -3.51 -14.38 10.66
CA THR A 23 -4.51 -14.46 9.58
C THR A 23 -3.86 -14.85 8.26
N ALA A 24 -4.68 -15.15 7.25
CA ALA A 24 -4.17 -15.27 5.88
C ALA A 24 -3.72 -13.89 5.36
N SER A 25 -2.72 -13.89 4.46
CA SER A 25 -2.26 -12.67 3.82
C SER A 25 -3.32 -12.16 2.83
N PRO A 26 -3.78 -10.91 2.95
CA PRO A 26 -4.86 -10.39 2.13
C PRO A 26 -4.42 -10.28 0.66
N THR A 27 -5.35 -10.38 -0.28
CA THR A 27 -5.08 -10.20 -1.72
C THR A 27 -5.02 -8.74 -2.17
N SER A 28 -5.26 -7.81 -1.25
CA SER A 28 -5.28 -6.38 -1.52
C SER A 28 -3.91 -5.80 -1.83
N ALA A 29 -3.90 -4.70 -2.57
CA ALA A 29 -2.69 -3.92 -2.80
C ALA A 29 -2.19 -3.25 -1.51
N THR A 30 -0.87 -3.19 -1.36
CA THR A 30 -0.17 -2.45 -0.31
C THR A 30 -0.28 -0.94 -0.55
N ILE A 31 -0.08 -0.52 -1.81
CA ILE A 31 -0.32 0.84 -2.28
C ILE A 31 -1.20 0.81 -3.54
N ALA A 32 -2.00 1.84 -3.77
CA ALA A 32 -2.80 1.98 -4.96
C ALA A 32 -2.96 3.46 -5.36
N HIS A 33 -3.17 3.70 -6.65
CA HIS A 33 -3.42 5.02 -7.19
C HIS A 33 -4.43 4.95 -8.34
N SER A 34 -5.34 5.92 -8.43
CA SER A 34 -6.23 6.03 -9.59
C SER A 34 -5.41 6.48 -10.80
N VAL A 35 -5.53 5.76 -11.92
CA VAL A 35 -4.68 5.97 -13.08
C VAL A 35 -4.88 7.38 -13.67
N GLY A 36 -6.08 7.96 -13.54
CA GLY A 36 -6.34 9.33 -13.98
C GLY A 36 -5.35 10.36 -13.42
N TYR A 37 -4.98 10.23 -12.15
CA TYR A 37 -4.02 11.13 -11.50
C TYR A 37 -2.56 10.85 -11.89
N LEU A 38 -2.28 9.73 -12.56
CA LEU A 38 -0.97 9.43 -13.16
C LEU A 38 -0.83 10.01 -14.58
N THR A 39 -1.95 10.37 -15.21
CA THR A 39 -1.94 11.01 -16.53
C THR A 39 -1.46 12.46 -16.44
N PRO A 40 -1.02 13.09 -17.55
CA PRO A 40 -0.67 14.51 -17.57
C PRO A 40 -1.80 15.44 -17.13
N GLY A 41 -3.06 15.01 -17.27
CA GLY A 41 -4.23 15.78 -16.81
C GLY A 41 -4.37 15.83 -15.29
N HIS A 42 -3.71 14.91 -14.57
CA HIS A 42 -3.69 14.82 -13.11
C HIS A 42 -5.07 14.96 -12.46
N SER A 43 -6.06 14.25 -13.02
CA SER A 43 -7.45 14.36 -12.61
C SER A 43 -8.10 12.99 -12.51
N PHE A 44 -9.21 12.92 -11.79
CA PHE A 44 -10.01 11.71 -11.80
C PHE A 44 -10.49 11.36 -13.23
N LEU A 45 -10.36 10.08 -13.60
CA LEU A 45 -10.73 9.56 -14.92
C LEU A 45 -11.70 8.39 -14.73
N GLN A 46 -12.76 8.38 -15.53
CA GLN A 46 -13.74 7.28 -15.55
C GLN A 46 -14.02 6.83 -16.98
N LEU A 47 -13.91 5.53 -17.19
CA LEU A 47 -14.30 4.88 -18.43
C LEU A 47 -15.80 4.68 -18.44
N ARG A 48 -16.45 5.13 -19.52
CA ARG A 48 -17.89 5.02 -19.68
C ARG A 48 -18.22 3.74 -20.46
N VAL A 49 -19.04 2.91 -19.84
CA VAL A 49 -19.68 1.74 -20.45
C VAL A 49 -21.17 1.95 -20.24
N ALA A 50 -21.89 2.36 -21.28
CA ALA A 50 -23.33 2.63 -21.24
C ALA A 50 -24.10 1.57 -22.01
N GLU A 51 -23.55 1.11 -23.13
CA GLU A 51 -24.12 0.07 -23.98
C GLU A 51 -23.16 -1.12 -24.11
N PRO A 52 -23.64 -2.32 -24.48
CA PRO A 52 -22.79 -3.51 -24.61
C PRO A 52 -21.58 -3.33 -25.55
N GLY A 53 -21.73 -2.55 -26.63
CA GLY A 53 -20.64 -2.26 -27.57
C GLY A 53 -19.55 -1.33 -27.03
N ASP A 54 -19.79 -0.65 -25.90
CA ASP A 54 -18.79 0.22 -25.28
C ASP A 54 -17.71 -0.58 -24.51
N ALA A 55 -17.99 -1.84 -24.18
CA ALA A 55 -17.13 -2.63 -23.32
C ALA A 55 -15.76 -2.89 -23.95
N GLU A 56 -15.71 -3.22 -25.24
CA GLU A 56 -14.46 -3.45 -25.97
C GLU A 56 -13.60 -2.17 -26.01
N ARG A 57 -14.21 -1.05 -26.41
CA ARG A 57 -13.54 0.26 -26.44
C ARG A 57 -13.03 0.70 -25.06
N ALA A 58 -13.82 0.48 -24.00
CA ALA A 58 -13.39 0.77 -22.64
C ALA A 58 -12.26 -0.16 -22.18
N ALA A 59 -12.24 -1.41 -22.62
CA ALA A 59 -11.15 -2.34 -22.32
C ALA A 59 -9.85 -1.92 -23.03
N ASP A 60 -9.92 -1.49 -24.29
CA ASP A 60 -8.76 -0.97 -25.04
C ASP A 60 -8.20 0.30 -24.39
N GLU A 61 -9.07 1.25 -24.01
CA GLU A 61 -8.66 2.47 -23.31
C GLU A 61 -8.06 2.15 -21.93
N LEU A 62 -8.65 1.20 -21.19
CA LEU A 62 -8.08 0.73 -19.91
C LEU A 62 -6.68 0.13 -20.11
N HIS A 63 -6.52 -0.70 -21.15
CA HIS A 63 -5.25 -1.34 -21.47
C HIS A 63 -4.16 -0.30 -21.76
N GLU A 64 -4.45 0.68 -22.61
CA GLU A 64 -3.53 1.77 -22.94
C GLU A 64 -3.16 2.60 -21.69
N LEU A 65 -4.14 2.95 -20.87
CA LEU A 65 -3.91 3.68 -19.61
C LEU A 65 -3.01 2.90 -18.65
N VAL A 66 -3.24 1.60 -18.50
CA VAL A 66 -2.41 0.74 -17.64
C VAL A 66 -1.00 0.60 -18.21
N GLN A 67 -0.85 0.38 -19.51
CA GLN A 67 0.48 0.27 -20.12
C GLN A 67 1.29 1.56 -20.01
N THR A 68 0.64 2.71 -20.28
CA THR A 68 1.30 4.01 -20.37
C THR A 68 1.60 4.60 -19.00
N TYR A 69 0.70 4.41 -18.02
CA TYR A 69 0.81 5.08 -16.72
C TYR A 69 0.83 4.12 -15.53
N GLY A 70 0.03 3.05 -15.58
CA GLY A 70 -0.06 2.06 -14.50
C GLY A 70 1.23 1.26 -14.30
N LEU A 71 1.79 0.68 -15.37
CA LEU A 71 3.01 -0.12 -15.30
C LEU A 71 4.24 0.70 -14.94
N PRO A 72 4.45 1.92 -15.47
CA PRO A 72 5.54 2.79 -14.99
C PRO A 72 5.41 3.16 -13.51
N PHE A 73 4.20 3.47 -13.04
CA PHE A 73 3.95 3.67 -11.60
C PHE A 73 4.33 2.44 -10.78
N ALA A 74 3.98 1.24 -11.27
CA ALA A 74 4.37 0.00 -10.61
C ALA A 74 5.89 -0.19 -10.57
N GLY A 75 6.58 0.05 -11.69
CA GLY A 75 8.04 -0.03 -11.76
C GLY A 75 8.73 0.93 -10.79
N GLN A 76 8.22 2.16 -10.66
CA GLN A 76 8.77 3.18 -9.75
C GLN A 76 8.69 2.77 -8.27
N HIS A 77 7.74 1.92 -7.90
CA HIS A 77 7.50 1.52 -6.50
C HIS A 77 7.86 0.04 -6.23
N ALA A 78 8.58 -0.62 -7.13
CA ALA A 78 8.87 -2.05 -7.04
C ALA A 78 9.89 -2.42 -5.94
N SER A 79 10.65 -1.44 -5.43
CA SER A 79 11.65 -1.67 -4.38
C SER A 79 11.16 -1.25 -2.99
N THR A 80 11.72 -1.88 -1.96
CA THR A 80 11.46 -1.53 -0.55
C THR A 80 11.77 -0.06 -0.25
N ASP A 81 12.85 0.47 -0.84
CA ASP A 81 13.27 1.87 -0.68
C ASP A 81 12.28 2.86 -1.32
N ALA A 82 11.82 2.54 -2.53
CA ALA A 82 10.83 3.36 -3.21
C ALA A 82 9.49 3.34 -2.45
N LEU A 83 9.09 2.18 -1.95
CA LEU A 83 7.88 2.05 -1.14
C LEU A 83 7.99 2.85 0.17
N LEU A 84 9.09 2.75 0.91
CA LEU A 84 9.33 3.55 2.11
C LEU A 84 9.29 5.06 1.81
N THR A 85 9.86 5.48 0.69
CA THR A 85 9.85 6.88 0.24
C THR A 85 8.43 7.36 -0.03
N ALA A 86 7.64 6.57 -0.78
CA ALA A 86 6.25 6.90 -1.10
C ALA A 86 5.36 6.96 0.15
N LEU A 87 5.53 6.02 1.09
CA LEU A 87 4.77 6.02 2.35
C LEU A 87 5.07 7.25 3.21
N ARG A 88 6.33 7.70 3.26
CA ARG A 88 6.74 8.90 4.00
C ARG A 88 6.22 10.19 3.38
N ALA A 89 6.07 10.22 2.06
CA ALA A 89 5.46 11.33 1.35
C ALA A 89 3.93 11.42 1.57
N GLY A 90 3.33 10.48 2.32
CA GLY A 90 1.88 10.42 2.56
C GLY A 90 1.08 9.91 1.36
N GLY A 91 1.75 9.35 0.36
CA GLY A 91 1.13 8.96 -0.90
C GLY A 91 0.60 7.51 -0.91
N ASN A 92 -0.47 7.31 -1.69
CA ASN A 92 -0.82 6.03 -2.33
C ASN A 92 -1.22 4.87 -1.41
N VAL A 93 -1.47 5.10 -0.12
CA VAL A 93 -2.03 4.05 0.76
C VAL A 93 -3.55 4.16 0.78
N PRO A 94 -4.30 3.08 0.45
CA PRO A 94 -5.75 3.10 0.50
C PRO A 94 -6.32 3.50 1.88
N ASN A 95 -5.59 3.18 2.96
CA ASN A 95 -5.88 3.61 4.31
C ASN A 95 -4.64 4.30 4.91
N PRO A 96 -4.64 5.64 5.08
CA PRO A 96 -3.52 6.40 5.63
C PRO A 96 -3.01 5.89 6.98
N ASP A 97 -3.90 5.36 7.84
CA ASP A 97 -3.50 4.84 9.15
C ASP A 97 -2.62 3.59 9.06
N ARG A 98 -2.71 2.82 7.96
CA ARG A 98 -1.83 1.66 7.74
C ARG A 98 -0.36 2.06 7.66
N THR A 99 -0.03 3.29 7.26
CA THR A 99 1.38 3.76 7.17
C THR A 99 2.16 3.53 8.47
N ARG A 100 1.49 3.67 9.62
CA ARG A 100 2.04 3.44 10.97
C ARG A 100 2.50 2.01 11.19
N ILE A 101 1.88 1.05 10.52
CA ILE A 101 2.24 -0.37 10.55
C ILE A 101 3.25 -0.69 9.44
N LEU A 102 3.02 -0.17 8.22
CA LEU A 102 3.83 -0.50 7.04
C LEU A 102 5.28 -0.02 7.17
N ILE A 103 5.51 1.21 7.66
CA ILE A 103 6.86 1.80 7.75
C ILE A 103 7.79 1.00 8.68
N PRO A 104 7.45 0.74 9.97
CA PRO A 104 8.31 -0.07 10.84
C PRO A 104 8.49 -1.51 10.32
N ALA A 105 7.47 -2.11 9.72
CA ALA A 105 7.57 -3.45 9.15
C ALA A 105 8.54 -3.51 7.97
N LEU A 106 8.55 -2.50 7.11
CA LEU A 106 9.51 -2.40 5.99
C LEU A 106 10.94 -2.19 6.48
N HIS A 107 11.15 -1.39 7.52
CA HIS A 107 12.48 -1.26 8.16
C HIS A 107 12.95 -2.58 8.76
N PHE A 108 12.06 -3.32 9.40
CA PHE A 108 12.36 -4.64 9.94
C PHE A 108 12.78 -5.61 8.83
N LEU A 109 12.05 -5.65 7.72
CA LEU A 109 12.39 -6.49 6.56
C LEU A 109 13.73 -6.12 5.90
N ARG A 110 14.16 -4.86 6.03
CA ARG A 110 15.50 -4.43 5.58
C ARG A 110 16.62 -4.79 6.54
N GLY A 111 16.30 -5.26 7.75
CA GLY A 111 17.26 -5.45 8.82
C GLY A 111 17.66 -4.16 9.55
N ASP A 112 16.97 -3.04 9.31
CA ASP A 112 17.24 -1.77 10.01
C ASP A 112 16.54 -1.74 11.36
N MET A 113 17.14 -2.44 12.34
CA MET A 113 16.57 -2.59 13.67
C MET A 113 16.52 -1.28 14.45
N SER A 114 17.43 -0.35 14.17
CA SER A 114 17.45 0.97 14.82
C SER A 114 16.25 1.80 14.38
N GLN A 115 16.02 1.92 13.07
CA GLN A 115 14.86 2.63 12.54
C GLN A 115 13.55 1.94 12.91
N THR A 116 13.52 0.60 12.93
CA THR A 116 12.36 -0.15 13.39
C THR A 116 11.97 0.26 14.81
N ARG A 117 12.93 0.24 15.76
CA ARG A 117 12.69 0.64 17.16
C ARG A 117 12.25 2.10 17.27
N SER A 118 12.90 3.00 16.52
CA SER A 118 12.54 4.43 16.52
C SER A 118 11.10 4.66 16.05
N CYS A 119 10.63 3.94 15.04
CA CYS A 119 9.25 4.04 14.56
C CYS A 119 8.24 3.52 15.59
N LEU A 120 8.57 2.44 16.31
CA LEU A 120 7.69 1.86 17.33
C LEU A 120 7.60 2.71 18.60
N ALA A 121 8.65 3.43 18.97
CA ALA A 121 8.67 4.27 20.18
C ALA A 121 7.76 5.51 20.09
N ASN A 122 7.45 5.97 18.87
CA ASN A 122 6.80 7.25 18.62
C ASN A 122 5.27 7.20 18.61
N HIS A 123 4.61 6.11 19.01
CA HIS A 123 3.15 5.96 18.86
C HIS A 123 2.45 5.79 20.22
N GLY A 124 1.55 6.74 20.49
CA GLY A 124 0.96 7.01 21.81
C GLY A 124 0.00 5.96 22.36
N GLN A 125 -0.33 6.15 23.65
CA GLN A 125 -0.98 5.18 24.56
C GLN A 125 -2.48 4.91 24.31
N ASN A 126 -3.09 5.40 23.22
CA ASN A 126 -4.55 5.46 23.12
C ASN A 126 -5.18 4.22 22.43
N THR A 127 -5.39 3.16 23.18
CA THR A 127 -5.88 1.83 22.72
C THR A 127 -7.35 1.77 22.27
N SER A 128 -8.11 2.86 22.37
CA SER A 128 -9.58 2.86 22.22
C SER A 128 -10.11 2.76 20.78
N MET A 129 -9.25 2.93 19.77
CA MET A 129 -9.62 2.77 18.36
C MET A 129 -9.15 1.40 17.84
N PRO A 130 -9.96 0.68 17.03
CA PRO A 130 -9.58 -0.63 16.48
C PRO A 130 -8.22 -0.64 15.78
N VAL A 131 -7.91 0.43 15.04
CA VAL A 131 -6.61 0.60 14.37
C VAL A 131 -5.43 0.73 15.35
N VAL A 132 -5.67 1.25 16.55
CA VAL A 132 -4.65 1.38 17.59
C VAL A 132 -4.45 0.05 18.31
N ALA A 133 -5.51 -0.72 18.56
CA ALA A 133 -5.40 -2.08 19.09
C ALA A 133 -4.62 -3.01 18.12
N GLU A 134 -4.90 -2.91 16.82
CA GLU A 134 -4.13 -3.60 15.77
C GLU A 134 -2.65 -3.17 15.78
N TYR A 135 -2.40 -1.86 15.84
CA TYR A 135 -1.05 -1.32 15.93
C TYR A 135 -0.29 -1.82 17.17
N HIS A 136 -0.89 -1.84 18.36
CA HIS A 136 -0.22 -2.34 19.57
C HIS A 136 0.11 -3.82 19.49
N ARG A 137 -0.81 -4.64 18.95
CA ARG A 137 -0.53 -6.07 18.72
C ARG A 137 0.67 -6.23 17.79
N PHE A 138 0.67 -5.47 16.70
CA PHE A 138 1.77 -5.43 15.75
C PHE A 138 3.10 -4.99 16.40
N ALA A 139 3.10 -3.86 17.12
CA ALA A 139 4.27 -3.29 17.75
C ALA A 139 4.88 -4.25 18.80
N ASN A 140 4.04 -4.90 19.60
CA ASN A 140 4.48 -5.89 20.58
C ASN A 140 5.11 -7.11 19.90
N ALA A 141 4.46 -7.66 18.87
CA ALA A 141 4.98 -8.82 18.13
C ALA A 141 6.33 -8.51 17.47
N LEU A 142 6.46 -7.33 16.84
CA LEU A 142 7.70 -6.91 16.21
C LEU A 142 8.80 -6.65 17.23
N THR A 143 8.49 -6.07 18.39
CA THR A 143 9.44 -5.83 19.48
C THR A 143 9.99 -7.13 20.07
N THR A 144 9.14 -8.15 20.25
CA THR A 144 9.59 -9.49 20.69
C THR A 144 10.59 -10.09 19.70
N ARG A 145 10.33 -9.97 18.39
CA ARG A 145 11.24 -10.47 17.34
C ARG A 145 12.56 -9.71 17.26
N LEU A 146 12.59 -8.44 17.65
CA LEU A 146 13.82 -7.64 17.73
C LEU A 146 14.71 -8.01 18.91
N SER A 147 14.18 -8.78 19.88
CA SER A 147 14.86 -9.12 21.13
C SER A 147 15.27 -10.61 21.20
N ALA A 148 14.87 -11.40 20.20
CA ALA A 148 15.27 -12.79 19.98
C ALA A 148 16.51 -12.85 19.10
#